data_AF-A0A1W9V2G4-F1
#
_entry.id   AF-A0A1W9V2G4-F1
#
_cell.length_a   1.000
_cell.length_b   1.000
_cell.length_c   1.000
_cell.angle_alpha   90.00
_cell.angle_beta   90.00
_cell.angle_gamma   90.00
#
_symmetry.space_group_name_H-M   'P 1'
#
loop_
_entity.id
_entity.type
_entity.pdbx_description
1 polymer ?
#
loop_
_entity_poly.entity_id
_entity_poly.type
_entity_poly.pdbx_seq_one_letter_code
_entity_poly.pdbx_strand_id
1 'polypeptide(L)'
;MDNEKIKEKMDSLQEVKDMFSTSVEKYGKKLIEQGIEQGIEKGIEQGEYKKALADAENMKKYGIKADIICKVTGLSYEVVEDL
;
A
#
# COMPACT_ATOMS: atom_id res chain seq x y z
N MET A 1 -50.88 24.27 -6.12
CA MET A 1 -50.16 24.44 -4.84
C MET A 1 -49.48 23.14 -4.40
N ASP A 2 -50.08 21.95 -4.63
CA ASP A 2 -49.45 20.68 -4.21
C ASP A 2 -48.36 20.16 -5.17
N ASN A 3 -48.52 20.35 -6.49
CA ASN A 3 -47.53 19.88 -7.48
C ASN A 3 -46.17 20.59 -7.39
N GLU A 4 -46.15 21.85 -6.97
CA GLU A 4 -44.93 22.64 -6.82
C GLU A 4 -44.10 22.15 -5.63
N LYS A 5 -44.75 21.88 -4.49
CA LYS A 5 -44.12 21.26 -3.32
C LYS A 5 -43.62 19.84 -3.60
N ILE A 6 -44.32 19.10 -4.46
CA ILE A 6 -43.88 17.76 -4.90
C ILE A 6 -42.62 17.88 -5.75
N LYS A 7 -42.57 18.85 -6.68
CA LYS A 7 -41.40 19.12 -7.51
C LYS A 7 -40.19 19.53 -6.68
N GLU A 8 -40.34 20.47 -5.75
CA GLU A 8 -39.24 20.89 -4.85
C GLU A 8 -38.68 19.72 -4.03
N LYS A 9 -39.55 18.85 -3.52
CA LYS A 9 -39.09 17.63 -2.83
C LYS A 9 -38.33 16.69 -3.77
N MET A 10 -38.82 16.51 -4.99
CA MET A 10 -38.16 15.67 -5.99
C MET A 10 -36.79 16.22 -6.37
N ASP A 11 -36.67 17.53 -6.56
CA ASP A 11 -35.41 18.22 -6.85
C ASP A 11 -34.42 18.05 -5.69
N SER A 12 -34.86 18.23 -4.44
CA SER A 12 -34.00 18.04 -3.25
C SER A 12 -33.51 16.58 -3.09
N LEU A 13 -34.35 15.60 -3.43
CA LEU A 13 -33.96 14.19 -3.40
C LEU A 13 -32.94 13.86 -4.49
N GLN A 14 -33.09 14.49 -5.66
CA GLN A 14 -32.17 14.32 -6.76
C GLN A 14 -30.78 14.89 -6.40
N GLU A 15 -30.71 16.06 -5.76
CA GLU A 15 -29.46 16.63 -5.26
C GLU A 15 -28.75 15.72 -4.24
N VAL A 16 -29.49 15.17 -3.28
CA VAL A 16 -28.93 14.23 -2.29
C VAL A 16 -28.38 12.98 -2.97
N LYS A 17 -29.11 12.43 -3.95
CA LYS A 17 -28.67 11.27 -4.74
C LYS A 17 -27.38 11.57 -5.51
N ASP A 18 -27.28 12.75 -6.11
CA ASP A 18 -26.12 13.15 -6.90
C ASP A 18 -24.90 13.40 -6.00
N MET A 19 -25.09 14.05 -4.85
CA MET A 19 -24.04 14.20 -3.83
C MET A 19 -23.56 12.84 -3.31
N PHE A 20 -24.49 11.92 -3.03
CA PHE A 20 -24.15 10.58 -2.57
C PHE A 20 -23.35 9.80 -3.62
N SER A 21 -23.81 9.81 -4.88
CA SER A 21 -23.15 9.11 -5.99
C SER A 21 -21.73 9.65 -6.21
N THR A 22 -21.58 10.98 -6.24
CA THR A 22 -20.28 11.65 -6.36
C THR A 22 -19.35 11.28 -5.21
N SER A 23 -19.88 11.24 -3.98
CA SER A 23 -19.10 10.90 -2.81
C SER A 23 -18.63 9.45 -2.88
N VAL A 24 -19.52 8.51 -3.20
CA VAL A 24 -19.19 7.09 -3.35
C VAL A 24 -18.09 6.89 -4.39
N GLU A 25 -18.19 7.54 -5.55
CA GLU A 25 -17.15 7.46 -6.58
C GLU A 25 -15.82 8.03 -6.11
N LYS A 26 -15.82 9.20 -5.44
CA LYS A 26 -14.62 9.85 -4.93
C LYS A 26 -13.91 8.99 -3.89
N TYR A 27 -14.65 8.45 -2.92
CA TYR A 27 -14.08 7.59 -1.89
C TYR A 27 -13.66 6.24 -2.45
N GLY A 28 -14.41 5.67 -3.40
CA GLY A 28 -14.04 4.43 -4.09
C GLY A 28 -12.69 4.55 -4.81
N LYS A 29 -12.47 5.64 -5.56
CA LYS A 29 -11.19 5.91 -6.21
C LYS A 29 -10.06 6.04 -5.19
N LYS A 30 -10.27 6.81 -4.12
CA LYS A 30 -9.28 7.01 -3.06
C LYS A 30 -8.89 5.69 -2.37
N LEU A 31 -9.87 4.83 -2.07
CA LEU A 31 -9.61 3.54 -1.45
C LEU A 31 -8.77 2.61 -2.34
N ILE A 32 -9.07 2.60 -3.65
CA ILE A 32 -8.30 1.82 -4.62
C ILE A 32 -6.86 2.34 -4.71
N GLU A 33 -6.69 3.66 -4.83
CA GLU A 33 -5.38 4.31 -4.88
C GLU A 33 -4.53 3.98 -3.65
N GLN A 34 -5.11 4.14 -2.45
CA GLN A 34 -4.43 3.80 -1.19
C GLN A 34 -4.10 2.30 -1.09
N GLY A 35 -4.98 1.43 -1.55
CA GLY A 35 -4.74 -0.01 -1.55
C GLY A 35 -3.59 -0.40 -2.49
N ILE A 36 -3.52 0.22 -3.67
CA ILE A 36 -2.45 0.00 -4.64
C ILE A 36 -1.12 0.53 -4.09
N GLU A 37 -1.10 1.75 -3.57
CA GLU A 37 0.10 2.37 -2.99
C GLU A 37 0.69 1.51 -1.87
N GLN A 38 -0.14 1.11 -0.89
CA GLN A 38 0.28 0.23 0.20
C GLN A 38 0.75 -1.15 -0.27
N GLY A 39 0.10 -1.68 -1.31
CA GLY A 39 0.47 -2.97 -1.90
C GLY A 39 1.84 -2.91 -2.58
N ILE A 40 2.09 -1.85 -3.34
CA ILE A 40 3.36 -1.62 -4.03
C ILE A 40 4.49 -1.39 -3.02
N GLU A 41 4.27 -0.53 -2.02
CA GLU A 41 5.26 -0.23 -0.98
C GLU A 41 5.70 -1.51 -0.24
N LYS A 42 4.73 -2.29 0.26
CA LYS A 42 5.02 -3.59 0.91
C LYS A 42 5.71 -4.57 -0.03
N GLY A 43 5.33 -4.58 -1.31
CA GLY A 43 5.95 -5.44 -2.31
C GLY A 43 7.41 -5.10 -2.56
N ILE A 44 7.74 -3.80 -2.64
CA ILE A 44 9.11 -3.31 -2.81
C ILE A 44 9.94 -3.66 -1.57
N GLU A 45 9.47 -3.33 -0.37
CA GLU A 45 10.18 -3.62 0.88
C GLU A 45 10.48 -5.12 1.03
N GLN A 46 9.49 -5.97 0.77
CA GLN A 46 9.68 -7.43 0.81
C GLN A 46 10.67 -7.91 -0.27
N GLY A 47 10.64 -7.31 -1.45
CA GLY A 47 11.55 -7.63 -2.55
C GLY A 47 13.00 -7.26 -2.21
N GLU A 48 13.21 -6.06 -1.69
CA GLU A 48 14.53 -5.57 -1.25
C GLU A 48 15.07 -6.43 -0.11
N TYR A 49 14.24 -6.77 0.88
CA TYR A 49 14.64 -7.65 1.98
C TYR A 49 15.02 -9.05 1.49
N LYS A 50 14.23 -9.67 0.60
CA LYS A 50 14.56 -10.99 0.01
C LYS A 50 15.86 -10.95 -0.80
N LYS A 51 16.09 -9.85 -1.53
CA LYS A 51 17.35 -9.67 -2.26
C LYS A 51 18.53 -9.55 -1.30
N ALA A 52 18.40 -8.77 -0.23
CA ALA A 52 19.43 -8.64 0.80
C ALA A 52 19.76 -9.99 1.44
N LEU A 53 18.76 -10.84 1.71
CA LEU A 53 18.97 -12.21 2.21
C LEU A 53 19.75 -13.07 1.19
N ALA A 54 19.35 -13.07 -0.07
CA ALA A 54 20.04 -13.84 -1.11
C ALA A 54 21.49 -13.38 -1.32
N ASP A 55 21.72 -12.07 -1.29
CA ASP A 55 23.07 -11.49 -1.36
C ASP A 55 23.90 -11.90 -0.13
N ALA A 56 23.33 -11.83 1.08
CA ALA A 56 23.98 -12.27 2.33
C ALA A 56 24.34 -13.76 2.32
N GLU A 57 23.42 -14.63 1.89
CA GLU A 57 23.68 -16.08 1.75
C GLU A 57 24.86 -16.34 0.82
N ASN A 58 24.90 -15.64 -0.33
CA ASN A 58 25.99 -15.79 -1.29
C ASN A 58 27.31 -15.30 -0.69
N MET A 59 27.32 -14.14 -0.02
CA MET A 59 28.51 -13.63 0.66
C MET A 59 29.03 -14.59 1.73
N LYS A 60 28.15 -15.20 2.52
CA LYS A 60 28.50 -16.20 3.54
C LYS A 60 29.13 -17.44 2.91
N LYS A 61 28.59 -17.92 1.78
CA LYS A 61 29.18 -19.02 0.99
C LYS A 61 30.60 -18.72 0.49
N TYR A 62 30.92 -17.44 0.23
CA TYR A 62 32.27 -16.99 -0.11
C TYR A 62 33.17 -16.72 1.11
N GLY A 63 32.72 -17.02 2.33
CA GLY A 63 33.51 -16.86 3.55
C GLY A 63 33.66 -15.41 4.01
N ILE A 64 32.79 -14.50 3.53
CA ILE A 64 32.76 -13.11 4.00
C ILE A 64 32.25 -13.10 5.45
N LYS A 65 32.90 -12.33 6.31
CA LYS A 65 32.55 -12.25 7.73
C LYS A 65 31.19 -11.57 7.93
N ALA A 66 30.43 -12.07 8.90
CA ALA A 66 29.09 -11.57 9.23
C ALA A 66 29.07 -10.06 9.51
N ASP A 67 30.10 -9.49 10.15
CA ASP A 67 30.18 -8.05 10.41
C ASP A 67 30.23 -7.20 9.12
N ILE A 68 30.84 -7.71 8.07
CA ILE A 68 30.90 -7.07 6.76
C ILE A 68 29.56 -7.25 6.03
N ILE A 69 28.99 -8.46 6.09
CA ILE A 69 27.69 -8.76 5.46
C ILE A 69 26.59 -7.85 6.03
N CYS A 70 26.52 -7.68 7.36
CA CYS A 70 25.56 -6.78 8.00
C CYS A 70 25.70 -5.34 7.50
N LYS A 71 26.94 -4.84 7.38
CA LYS A 71 27.20 -3.47 6.90
C LYS A 71 26.79 -3.26 5.44
N VAL A 72 26.92 -4.28 4.60
CA VAL A 72 26.63 -4.20 3.16
C VAL A 72 25.15 -4.40 2.88
N THR A 73 24.52 -5.36 3.54
CA THR A 73 23.12 -5.76 3.28
C THR A 73 22.11 -5.03 4.13
N GLY A 74 22.55 -4.38 5.22
CA GLY A 74 21.66 -3.73 6.19
C GLY A 74 20.88 -4.72 7.07
N LEU A 75 21.14 -6.02 6.94
CA LEU A 75 20.54 -7.06 7.79
C LEU A 75 21.14 -7.04 9.20
N SER A 76 20.35 -7.49 10.18
CA SER A 76 20.85 -7.66 11.54
C SER A 76 21.82 -8.83 11.63
N TYR A 77 22.65 -8.81 12.68
CA TYR A 77 23.63 -9.87 12.90
C TYR A 77 22.97 -11.23 13.11
N GLU A 78 21.85 -11.25 13.83
CA GLU A 78 21.06 -12.46 14.09
C GLU A 78 20.58 -13.08 12.77
N VAL A 79 20.01 -12.26 11.88
CA VAL A 79 19.57 -12.74 10.56
C VAL A 79 20.74 -13.33 9.78
N VAL A 80 21.89 -12.65 9.74
CA VAL A 80 23.07 -13.11 8.98
C VAL A 80 23.69 -14.39 9.57
N GLU A 81 23.69 -14.55 10.90
CA GLU A 81 24.16 -15.78 11.55
C GLU A 81 23.24 -16.97 11.27
N ASP A 82 21.93 -16.74 11.19
CA ASP A 82 20.92 -17.78 10.96
C ASP A 82 20.81 -18.25 9.48
N LEU A 83 21.43 -17.53 8.52
CA LEU A 83 21.50 -17.91 7.09
C LEU A 83 22.42 -19.11 6.80
#